data_AF-A0A352RDK5-F1
#
_entry.id   AF-A0A352RDK5-F1
#
_cell.length_a   1.000
_cell.length_b   1.000
_cell.length_c   1.000
_cell.angle_alpha   90.00
_cell.angle_beta   90.00
_cell.angle_gamma   90.00
#
_symmetry.space_group_name_H-M   'P 1'
#
loop_
_entity.id
_entity.type
_entity.pdbx_description
1 polymer ?
#
loop_
_entity_poly.entity_id
_entity_poly.type
_entity_poly.pdbx_seq_one_letter_code
_entity_poly.pdbx_strand_id
1 'polypeptide(L)'
;MESYTSHDWLLFWAYGSFALVFLYSLRIVLNKQIAFNTVPFIPYQFNYFILFFGALFFANEPIEIYSDKWNYQNIFNSIIDNNTTKLMNTESGFYIYNKIIAFFTNTPVVYFFITALIYLSGYLYFIHKTFAPAYRSLVFVLMIAALGFYGYGTNTIRQGLALSVFMFFFMEKKISLKLILGSLIAILLHKSLLFVVVVNFFVIKYNRKDSFIPIWILFLVLSIILGDTFVSFFGDFLIDSDARMNSYLNDEFESYESGFKINFLVYSILPILFGWYIKRKGFEDSFFDKIFSLYVLLNAFWLLVIRVPFTDRFAYLSWFLIPFIFIYPFSKNKSLPNQNFWIAGLMLVIAFVNLLISTK
;
A
#
# COMPACT_ATOMS: atom_id res chain seq x y z
N MET A 1 30.97 -15.77 -0.10
CA MET A 1 29.51 -15.93 -0.17
C MET A 1 29.02 -14.78 -1.01
N GLU A 2 28.38 -15.05 -2.15
CA GLU A 2 27.72 -13.99 -2.93
C GLU A 2 26.69 -13.31 -2.02
N SER A 3 26.77 -12.00 -1.90
CA SER A 3 25.78 -11.22 -1.16
C SER A 3 24.50 -11.15 -1.98
N TYR A 4 23.39 -11.62 -1.43
CA TYR A 4 22.07 -11.47 -2.05
C TYR A 4 21.76 -10.00 -2.36
N THR A 5 21.17 -9.76 -3.52
CA THR A 5 20.76 -8.44 -4.03
C THR A 5 19.37 -8.04 -3.51
N SER A 6 18.99 -6.76 -3.62
CA SER A 6 17.63 -6.29 -3.31
C SER A 6 16.57 -7.03 -4.15
N HIS A 7 16.91 -7.44 -5.37
CA HIS A 7 16.04 -8.26 -6.21
C HIS A 7 15.82 -9.67 -5.62
N ASP A 8 16.88 -10.33 -5.14
CA ASP A 8 16.76 -11.64 -4.47
C ASP A 8 15.85 -11.58 -3.23
N TRP A 9 15.93 -10.49 -2.48
CA TRP A 9 15.06 -10.24 -1.32
C TRP A 9 13.60 -10.01 -1.73
N LEU A 10 13.36 -9.27 -2.82
CA LEU A 10 12.02 -9.13 -3.39
C LEU A 10 11.43 -10.49 -3.79
N LEU A 11 12.22 -11.34 -4.47
CA LEU A 11 11.80 -12.69 -4.84
C LEU A 11 11.49 -13.54 -3.60
N PHE A 12 12.37 -13.53 -2.59
CA PHE A 12 12.14 -14.24 -1.34
C PHE A 12 10.83 -13.79 -0.67
N TRP A 13 10.58 -12.48 -0.61
CA TRP A 13 9.32 -11.95 -0.09
C TRP A 13 8.11 -12.40 -0.91
N ALA A 14 8.19 -12.33 -2.24
CA ALA A 14 7.09 -12.70 -3.14
C ALA A 14 6.73 -14.19 -2.99
N TYR A 15 7.72 -15.09 -3.02
CA TYR A 15 7.49 -16.52 -2.80
C TYR A 15 7.01 -16.83 -1.38
N GLY A 16 7.61 -16.21 -0.36
CA GLY A 16 7.25 -16.44 1.04
C GLY A 16 5.84 -15.95 1.36
N SER A 17 5.46 -14.76 0.90
CA SER A 17 4.12 -14.20 1.08
C SER A 17 3.06 -15.00 0.29
N PHE A 18 3.39 -15.46 -0.93
CA PHE A 18 2.53 -16.37 -1.70
C PHE A 18 2.31 -17.70 -0.99
N ALA A 19 3.38 -18.34 -0.50
CA ALA A 19 3.28 -19.59 0.24
C ALA A 19 2.42 -19.44 1.51
N LEU A 20 2.59 -18.33 2.24
CA LEU A 20 1.78 -18.03 3.41
C LEU A 20 0.30 -17.87 3.06
N VAL A 21 -0.02 -17.11 2.01
CA VAL A 21 -1.39 -16.99 1.50
C VAL A 21 -1.95 -18.34 1.06
N PHE A 22 -1.16 -19.15 0.35
CA PHE A 22 -1.57 -20.47 -0.12
C PHE A 22 -1.96 -21.38 1.06
N LEU A 23 -1.16 -21.41 2.12
CA LEU A 23 -1.48 -22.17 3.34
C LEU A 23 -2.76 -21.67 4.03
N TYR A 24 -2.98 -20.35 4.07
CA TYR A 24 -4.22 -19.78 4.60
C TYR A 24 -5.43 -20.17 3.77
N SER A 25 -5.34 -20.03 2.44
CA SER A 25 -6.37 -20.40 1.49
C SER A 25 -6.71 -21.89 1.56
N LEU A 26 -5.70 -22.76 1.65
CA LEU A 26 -5.89 -24.20 1.83
C LEU A 26 -6.62 -24.50 3.14
N ARG A 27 -6.22 -23.87 4.25
CA ARG A 27 -6.88 -24.03 5.54
C ARG A 27 -8.35 -23.57 5.52
N ILE A 28 -8.65 -22.48 4.81
CA ILE A 28 -10.01 -21.95 4.66
C ILE A 28 -10.89 -22.93 3.88
N VAL A 29 -10.38 -23.48 2.78
CA VAL A 29 -11.12 -24.42 1.91
C VAL A 29 -11.31 -25.79 2.57
N LEU A 30 -10.29 -26.31 3.26
CA LEU A 30 -10.35 -27.59 3.97
C LEU A 30 -11.12 -27.54 5.29
N ASN A 31 -11.63 -26.37 5.70
CA ASN A 31 -12.39 -26.24 6.93
C ASN A 31 -13.73 -27.00 6.83
N LYS A 32 -13.76 -28.21 7.39
CA LYS A 32 -14.93 -29.12 7.39
C LYS A 32 -16.12 -28.62 8.21
N GLN A 33 -15.98 -27.53 8.97
CA GLN A 33 -17.10 -26.85 9.66
C GLN A 33 -17.95 -26.01 8.68
N ILE A 34 -18.33 -26.62 7.55
CA ILE A 34 -19.10 -26.05 6.43
C ILE A 34 -20.47 -25.50 6.89
N ALA A 35 -20.97 -25.97 8.05
CA ALA A 35 -22.30 -25.64 8.55
C ALA A 35 -22.52 -24.14 8.85
N PHE A 36 -21.46 -23.33 9.00
CA PHE A 36 -21.60 -21.88 9.14
C PHE A 36 -20.44 -21.19 8.43
N ASN A 37 -20.74 -20.19 7.60
CA ASN A 37 -19.80 -19.28 6.92
C ASN A 37 -18.85 -18.57 7.92
N THR A 38 -17.91 -19.34 8.44
CA THR A 38 -16.99 -19.00 9.52
C THR A 38 -15.60 -19.38 9.06
N VAL A 39 -14.78 -18.36 8.86
CA VAL A 39 -13.36 -18.52 8.55
C VAL A 39 -12.69 -19.21 9.75
N PRO A 40 -11.80 -20.19 9.53
CA PRO A 40 -11.11 -20.86 10.62
C PRO A 40 -10.37 -19.83 11.49
N PHE A 41 -10.54 -19.93 12.80
CA PHE A 41 -9.87 -18.99 13.72
C PHE A 41 -8.35 -19.19 13.68
N ILE A 42 -7.64 -18.10 13.40
CA ILE A 42 -6.20 -18.03 13.45
C ILE A 42 -5.85 -17.03 14.56
N PRO A 43 -5.09 -17.44 15.59
CA PRO A 43 -4.72 -16.55 16.68
C PRO A 43 -4.06 -15.28 16.13
N TYR A 44 -4.66 -14.12 16.40
CA TYR A 44 -4.13 -12.84 15.90
C TYR A 44 -2.74 -12.53 16.48
N GLN A 45 -2.33 -13.20 17.56
CA GLN A 45 -0.99 -13.11 18.12
C GLN A 45 0.09 -13.48 17.08
N PHE A 46 -0.25 -14.37 16.14
CA PHE A 46 0.62 -14.72 15.02
C PHE A 46 0.96 -13.50 14.14
N ASN A 47 0.07 -12.49 14.08
CA ASN A 47 0.35 -11.25 13.36
C ASN A 47 1.50 -10.46 13.99
N TYR A 48 1.69 -10.51 15.31
CA TYR A 48 2.82 -9.83 15.96
C TYR A 48 4.14 -10.53 15.67
N PHE A 49 4.11 -11.87 15.54
CA PHE A 49 5.27 -12.64 15.08
C PHE A 49 5.63 -12.22 13.65
N ILE A 50 4.67 -12.24 12.72
CA ILE A 50 4.89 -11.78 11.34
C ILE A 50 5.38 -10.33 11.31
N LEU A 51 4.82 -9.43 12.14
CA LEU A 51 5.25 -8.04 12.22
C LEU A 51 6.72 -7.93 12.63
N PHE A 52 7.13 -8.64 13.68
CA PHE A 52 8.50 -8.57 14.18
C PHE A 52 9.50 -9.10 13.15
N PHE A 53 9.24 -10.28 12.59
CA PHE A 53 10.11 -10.87 11.58
C PHE A 53 10.07 -10.12 10.25
N GLY A 54 8.93 -9.55 9.86
CA GLY A 54 8.80 -8.66 8.71
C GLY A 54 9.60 -7.37 8.89
N ALA A 55 9.58 -6.78 10.08
CA ALA A 55 10.42 -5.61 10.39
C ALA A 55 11.91 -5.96 10.36
N LEU A 56 12.31 -7.12 10.91
CA LEU A 56 13.69 -7.60 10.79
C LEU A 56 14.09 -7.83 9.33
N PHE A 57 13.18 -8.38 8.53
CA PHE A 57 13.42 -8.58 7.11
C PHE A 57 13.70 -7.25 6.40
N PHE A 58 12.83 -6.25 6.53
CA PHE A 58 13.07 -4.93 5.92
C PHE A 58 14.32 -4.21 6.46
N ALA A 59 14.65 -4.42 7.73
CA ALA A 59 15.85 -3.83 8.33
C ALA A 59 17.14 -4.39 7.76
N ASN A 60 17.16 -5.68 7.41
CA ASN A 60 18.34 -6.39 6.91
C ASN A 60 18.39 -6.48 5.38
N GLU A 61 17.33 -6.07 4.69
CA GLU A 61 17.34 -6.02 3.22
C GLU A 61 18.51 -5.16 2.71
N PRO A 62 19.22 -5.57 1.64
CA PRO A 62 20.43 -4.92 1.17
C PRO A 62 20.22 -3.45 0.82
N ILE A 63 21.28 -2.66 0.98
CA ILE A 63 21.24 -1.22 0.66
C ILE A 63 22.07 -1.00 -0.58
N GLU A 64 21.40 -1.04 -1.74
CA GLU A 64 22.03 -0.84 -3.04
C GLU A 64 22.29 0.64 -3.33
N ILE A 65 23.44 0.96 -3.89
CA ILE A 65 23.82 2.35 -4.23
C ILE A 65 22.78 2.91 -5.22
N TYR A 66 22.43 4.18 -5.06
CA TYR A 66 21.39 4.88 -5.82
C TYR A 66 19.95 4.42 -5.59
N SER A 67 19.71 3.35 -4.82
CA SER A 67 18.35 2.99 -4.38
C SER A 67 17.73 4.05 -3.48
N ASP A 68 16.40 4.04 -3.38
CA ASP A 68 15.69 4.90 -2.43
C ASP A 68 16.10 4.61 -0.98
N LYS A 69 16.34 3.33 -0.65
CA LYS A 69 16.79 2.93 0.69
C LYS A 69 18.17 3.50 1.03
N TRP A 70 19.10 3.49 0.08
CA TRP A 70 20.39 4.15 0.23
C TRP A 70 20.25 5.66 0.44
N ASN A 71 19.34 6.30 -0.27
CA ASN A 71 19.04 7.70 -0.05
C ASN A 71 18.48 7.97 1.35
N TYR A 72 17.62 7.11 1.88
CA TYR A 72 17.11 7.24 3.25
C TYR A 72 18.20 7.06 4.31
N GLN A 73 19.11 6.10 4.10
CA GLN A 73 20.30 5.97 4.96
C GLN A 73 21.16 7.24 4.92
N ASN A 74 21.39 7.81 3.74
CA ASN A 74 22.19 9.02 3.60
C ASN A 74 21.57 10.23 4.31
N ILE A 75 20.24 10.38 4.23
CA ILE A 75 19.52 11.42 4.97
C ILE A 75 19.71 11.21 6.48
N PHE A 76 19.53 9.98 6.96
CA PHE A 76 19.70 9.64 8.37
C PHE A 76 21.12 9.92 8.87
N ASN A 77 22.14 9.46 8.15
CA ASN A 77 23.55 9.72 8.48
C ASN A 77 23.87 11.23 8.45
N SER A 78 23.34 11.98 7.48
CA SER A 78 23.54 13.44 7.43
C SER A 78 22.96 14.15 8.66
N ILE A 79 21.89 13.62 9.26
CA ILE A 79 21.31 14.16 10.50
C ILE A 79 22.20 13.85 11.70
N ILE A 80 22.75 12.64 11.78
CA ILE A 80 23.71 12.24 12.83
C ILE A 80 24.95 13.13 12.76
N ASP A 81 25.47 13.35 11.56
CA ASP A 81 26.70 14.13 11.31
C ASP A 81 26.48 15.65 11.34
N ASN A 82 25.24 16.12 11.60
CA ASN A 82 24.84 17.54 11.52
C ASN A 82 25.17 18.22 10.18
N ASN A 83 25.18 17.46 9.09
CA ASN A 83 25.48 17.96 7.75
C ASN A 83 24.20 18.47 7.06
N THR A 84 24.07 19.80 6.95
CA THR A 84 22.88 20.47 6.39
C THR A 84 22.80 20.49 4.87
N THR A 85 23.90 20.22 4.16
CA THR A 85 23.95 20.29 2.69
C THR A 85 23.05 19.26 2.00
N LYS A 86 22.83 18.09 2.60
CA LYS A 86 21.96 17.02 2.07
C LYS A 86 20.51 17.11 2.54
N LEU A 87 20.16 18.11 3.35
CA LEU A 87 18.83 18.24 3.98
C LEU A 87 17.85 19.16 3.23
N MET A 88 18.33 19.90 2.22
CA MET A 88 17.58 21.00 1.58
C MET A 88 16.22 20.62 0.97
N ASN A 89 15.95 19.34 0.71
CA ASN A 89 14.70 18.88 0.09
C ASN A 89 13.91 17.87 0.94
N THR A 90 14.21 17.76 2.24
CA THR A 90 13.50 16.81 3.13
C THR A 90 12.27 17.46 3.75
N GLU A 91 11.10 16.82 3.64
CA GLU A 91 9.89 17.30 4.31
C GLU A 91 10.10 17.41 5.83
N SER A 92 9.59 18.49 6.42
CA SER A 92 9.88 18.87 7.80
C SER A 92 9.47 17.81 8.83
N GLY A 93 8.34 17.12 8.63
CA GLY A 93 7.92 16.02 9.49
C GLY A 93 8.84 14.81 9.40
N PHE A 94 9.30 14.45 8.20
CA PHE A 94 10.28 13.38 8.03
C PHE A 94 11.63 13.74 8.63
N TYR A 95 12.06 15.00 8.51
CA TYR A 95 13.27 15.48 9.17
C TYR A 95 13.18 15.36 10.71
N ILE A 96 12.08 15.81 11.31
CA ILE A 96 11.83 15.68 12.75
C ILE A 96 11.81 14.20 13.15
N TYR A 97 11.15 13.35 12.37
CA TYR A 97 11.13 11.91 12.60
C TYR A 97 12.55 11.32 12.66
N ASN A 98 13.40 11.61 11.67
CA ASN A 98 14.77 11.10 11.65
C ASN A 98 15.60 11.65 12.82
N LYS A 99 15.41 12.92 13.22
CA LYS A 99 16.04 13.48 14.43
C LYS A 99 15.65 12.72 15.70
N ILE A 100 14.37 12.38 15.84
CA ILE A 100 13.89 11.60 16.99
C ILE A 100 14.53 10.22 16.98
N ILE A 101 14.63 9.54 15.84
CA ILE A 101 15.29 8.22 15.77
C ILE A 101 16.79 8.33 16.05
N ALA A 102 17.46 9.35 15.49
CA ALA A 102 18.89 9.61 15.70
C ALA A 102 19.25 9.85 17.18
N PHE A 103 18.30 10.36 17.98
CA PHE A 103 18.47 10.48 19.42
C PHE A 103 18.63 9.12 20.12
N PHE A 104 18.01 8.05 19.58
CA PHE A 104 18.04 6.71 20.18
C PHE A 104 19.10 5.79 19.55
N THR A 105 19.50 6.02 18.32
CA THR A 105 20.45 5.15 17.60
C THR A 105 21.19 5.88 16.50
N ASN A 106 22.43 5.49 16.27
CA ASN A 106 23.23 5.93 15.11
C ASN A 106 23.38 4.81 14.06
N THR A 107 22.64 3.70 14.21
CA THR A 107 22.81 2.51 13.36
C THR A 107 21.69 2.43 12.32
N PRO A 108 21.99 2.46 11.00
CA PRO A 108 20.98 2.41 9.94
C PRO A 108 20.04 1.20 10.02
N VAL A 109 20.55 0.01 10.40
CA VAL A 109 19.72 -1.20 10.55
C VAL A 109 18.65 -1.01 11.63
N VAL A 110 18.98 -0.37 12.76
CA VAL A 110 18.01 -0.08 13.83
C VAL A 110 17.01 0.99 13.37
N TYR A 111 17.46 1.98 12.61
CA TYR A 111 16.59 2.97 11.98
C TYR A 111 15.54 2.31 11.05
N PHE A 112 15.97 1.45 10.13
CA PHE A 112 15.05 0.74 9.23
C PHE A 112 14.13 -0.23 10.00
N PHE A 113 14.63 -0.90 11.04
CA PHE A 113 13.83 -1.75 11.90
C PHE A 113 12.69 -0.97 12.59
N ILE A 114 12.99 0.15 13.23
CA ILE A 114 11.98 1.01 13.87
C ILE A 114 10.99 1.54 12.84
N THR A 115 11.48 1.98 11.68
CA THR A 115 10.63 2.48 10.59
C THR A 115 9.66 1.41 10.11
N ALA A 116 10.14 0.18 9.90
CA ALA A 116 9.33 -0.96 9.50
C ALA A 116 8.32 -1.37 10.59
N LEU A 117 8.68 -1.30 11.87
CA LEU A 117 7.74 -1.53 12.98
C LEU A 117 6.57 -0.52 12.94
N ILE A 118 6.85 0.77 12.73
CA ILE A 118 5.81 1.81 12.64
C ILE A 118 4.94 1.59 11.39
N TYR A 119 5.56 1.24 10.27
CA TYR A 119 4.85 0.89 9.05
C TYR A 119 3.84 -0.26 9.25
N LEU A 120 4.31 -1.40 9.78
CA LEU A 120 3.50 -2.60 9.98
C LEU A 120 2.45 -2.43 11.09
N SER A 121 2.78 -1.69 12.16
CA SER A 121 1.87 -1.48 13.29
C SER A 121 0.66 -0.62 12.93
N GLY A 122 0.80 0.38 12.05
CA GLY A 122 -0.33 1.17 11.57
C GLY A 122 -1.39 0.32 10.85
N TYR A 123 -0.95 -0.63 10.01
CA TYR A 123 -1.86 -1.58 9.39
C TYR A 123 -2.54 -2.50 10.40
N LEU A 124 -1.78 -3.10 11.33
CA LEU A 124 -2.37 -3.95 12.36
C LEU A 124 -3.38 -3.18 13.21
N TYR A 125 -3.06 -1.96 13.64
CA TYR A 125 -3.98 -1.13 14.39
C TYR A 125 -5.31 -0.95 13.64
N PHE A 126 -5.26 -0.58 12.36
CA PHE A 126 -6.46 -0.39 11.55
C PHE A 126 -7.25 -1.69 11.34
N ILE A 127 -6.56 -2.82 11.13
CA ILE A 127 -7.19 -4.14 11.04
C ILE A 127 -7.91 -4.49 12.35
N HIS A 128 -7.28 -4.26 13.50
CA HIS A 128 -7.85 -4.52 14.82
C HIS A 128 -9.08 -3.66 15.11
N LYS A 129 -9.04 -2.39 14.69
CA LYS A 129 -10.16 -1.43 14.80
C LYS A 129 -11.34 -1.82 13.92
N THR A 130 -11.09 -2.42 12.75
CA THR A 130 -12.11 -2.64 11.71
C THR A 130 -12.70 -4.04 11.70
N PHE A 131 -11.87 -5.07 11.94
CA PHE A 131 -12.24 -6.48 11.71
C PHE A 131 -12.43 -7.27 13.01
N ALA A 132 -13.41 -8.18 12.98
CA ALA A 132 -13.59 -9.17 14.03
C ALA A 132 -12.36 -10.09 14.13
N PRO A 133 -12.02 -10.62 15.33
CA PRO A 133 -10.80 -11.40 15.55
C PRO A 133 -10.51 -12.50 14.52
N ALA A 134 -11.55 -13.21 14.06
CA ALA A 134 -11.43 -14.30 13.09
C ALA A 134 -10.90 -13.86 11.70
N TYR A 135 -11.06 -12.59 11.33
CA TYR A 135 -10.63 -12.07 10.01
C TYR A 135 -9.31 -11.31 10.07
N ARG A 136 -8.83 -10.92 11.26
CA ARG A 136 -7.67 -10.02 11.40
C ARG A 136 -6.41 -10.58 10.77
N SER A 137 -6.10 -11.84 11.06
CA SER A 137 -4.91 -12.50 10.51
C SER A 137 -5.01 -12.70 9.00
N LEU A 138 -6.21 -13.03 8.51
CA LEU A 138 -6.48 -13.18 7.09
C LEU A 138 -6.24 -11.88 6.31
N VAL A 139 -6.78 -10.75 6.80
CA VAL A 139 -6.56 -9.44 6.19
C VAL A 139 -5.07 -9.11 6.18
N PHE A 140 -4.38 -9.30 7.32
CA PHE A 140 -2.97 -8.95 7.43
C PHE A 140 -2.08 -9.74 6.47
N VAL A 141 -2.30 -11.05 6.36
CA VAL A 141 -1.56 -11.90 5.41
C VAL A 141 -1.84 -11.49 3.97
N LEU A 142 -3.09 -11.15 3.64
CA LEU A 142 -3.41 -10.63 2.31
C LEU A 142 -2.74 -9.27 2.04
N MET A 143 -2.59 -8.40 3.05
CA MET A 143 -1.86 -7.14 2.88
C MET A 143 -0.40 -7.38 2.53
N ILE A 144 0.26 -8.29 3.24
CA ILE A 144 1.68 -8.62 3.05
C ILE A 144 1.96 -9.16 1.64
N ALA A 145 1.01 -9.91 1.08
CA ALA A 145 1.08 -10.46 -0.26
C ALA A 145 0.53 -9.52 -1.35
N ALA A 146 0.02 -8.35 -1.00
CA ALA A 146 -0.51 -7.39 -1.96
C ALA A 146 0.61 -6.61 -2.64
N LEU A 147 0.40 -6.31 -3.92
CA LEU A 147 1.33 -5.50 -4.71
C LEU A 147 1.53 -4.12 -4.06
N GLY A 148 2.79 -3.69 -3.97
CA GLY A 148 3.20 -2.44 -3.32
C GLY A 148 3.53 -2.55 -1.82
N PHE A 149 3.10 -3.62 -1.13
CA PHE A 149 3.42 -3.79 0.30
C PHE A 149 4.93 -3.84 0.56
N TYR A 150 5.66 -4.63 -0.24
CA TYR A 150 7.12 -4.68 -0.17
C TYR A 150 7.78 -3.31 -0.44
N GLY A 151 7.27 -2.58 -1.43
CA GLY A 151 7.79 -1.27 -1.81
C GLY A 151 7.75 -0.28 -0.64
N TYR A 152 6.68 -0.28 0.14
CA TYR A 152 6.56 0.57 1.33
C TYR A 152 7.60 0.28 2.43
N GLY A 153 8.24 -0.89 2.42
CA GLY A 153 9.32 -1.25 3.34
C GLY A 153 10.72 -1.02 2.78
N THR A 154 10.85 -0.66 1.50
CA THR A 154 12.14 -0.57 0.78
C THR A 154 12.24 0.73 -0.03
N ASN A 155 11.53 0.81 -1.14
CA ASN A 155 11.65 1.90 -2.12
C ASN A 155 10.80 3.14 -1.76
N THR A 156 9.65 2.95 -1.13
CA THR A 156 8.70 4.03 -0.79
C THR A 156 8.49 4.17 0.71
N ILE A 157 9.54 3.97 1.51
CA ILE A 157 9.49 3.96 2.99
C ILE A 157 8.80 5.20 3.57
N ARG A 158 9.06 6.38 3.01
CA ARG A 158 8.44 7.63 3.49
C ARG A 158 6.93 7.63 3.28
N GLN A 159 6.47 7.11 2.15
CA GLN A 159 5.06 6.94 1.84
C GLN A 159 4.43 5.88 2.73
N GLY A 160 5.10 4.74 2.95
CA GLY A 160 4.66 3.68 3.84
C GLY A 160 4.50 4.15 5.29
N LEU A 161 5.49 4.88 5.80
CA LEU A 161 5.49 5.50 7.13
C LEU A 161 4.34 6.52 7.27
N ALA A 162 4.19 7.43 6.31
CA ALA A 162 3.13 8.42 6.34
C ALA A 162 1.73 7.78 6.28
N LEU A 163 1.55 6.76 5.43
CA LEU A 163 0.31 6.00 5.33
C LEU A 163 -0.01 5.25 6.63
N SER A 164 0.97 4.63 7.27
CA SER A 164 0.75 3.90 8.53
C SER A 164 0.36 4.82 9.68
N VAL A 165 0.92 6.04 9.73
CA VAL A 165 0.49 7.08 10.69
C VAL A 165 -0.94 7.55 10.40
N PHE A 166 -1.28 7.77 9.12
CA PHE A 166 -2.63 8.14 8.72
C PHE A 166 -3.67 7.07 9.10
N MET A 167 -3.31 5.79 9.01
CA MET A 167 -4.18 4.65 9.35
C MET A 167 -4.73 4.67 10.79
N PHE A 168 -4.05 5.30 11.75
CA PHE A 168 -4.57 5.45 13.11
C PHE A 168 -5.86 6.27 13.18
N PHE A 169 -6.00 7.23 12.25
CA PHE A 169 -7.13 8.16 12.20
C PHE A 169 -8.00 7.93 10.96
N PHE A 170 -7.68 6.92 10.15
CA PHE A 170 -8.32 6.67 8.88
C PHE A 170 -9.80 6.24 9.03
N MET A 171 -10.62 6.64 8.04
CA MET A 171 -12.05 6.30 7.93
C MET A 171 -12.89 6.61 9.18
N GLU A 172 -12.59 7.69 9.89
CA GLU A 172 -13.46 8.22 10.93
C GLU A 172 -14.86 8.54 10.38
N LYS A 173 -15.90 8.33 11.20
CA LYS A 173 -17.29 8.54 10.76
C LYS A 173 -17.58 9.97 10.31
N LYS A 174 -16.88 10.94 10.90
CA LYS A 174 -16.98 12.38 10.64
C LYS A 174 -15.59 13.02 10.64
N ILE A 175 -15.46 14.19 10.02
CA ILE A 175 -14.23 14.99 10.07
C ILE A 175 -14.06 15.52 11.50
N SER A 176 -13.12 14.92 12.24
CA SER A 176 -12.81 15.28 13.62
C SER A 176 -11.46 15.97 13.72
N LEU A 177 -11.24 16.72 14.81
CA LEU A 177 -9.93 17.35 15.06
C LEU A 177 -8.78 16.33 15.06
N LYS A 178 -9.02 15.13 15.62
CA LYS A 178 -8.03 14.03 15.61
C LYS A 178 -7.68 13.59 14.18
N LEU A 179 -8.68 13.46 13.30
CA LEU A 179 -8.45 13.13 11.89
C LEU A 179 -7.66 14.24 11.19
N ILE A 180 -8.00 15.51 11.43
CA ILE A 180 -7.30 16.66 10.82
C ILE A 180 -5.83 16.67 11.27
N LEU A 181 -5.57 16.63 12.58
CA LEU A 181 -4.20 16.64 13.11
C LEU A 181 -3.39 15.43 12.65
N GLY A 182 -3.98 14.22 12.67
CA GLY A 182 -3.33 13.03 12.16
C GLY A 182 -3.01 13.10 10.66
N SER A 183 -3.91 13.69 9.87
CA SER A 183 -3.69 13.92 8.44
C SER A 183 -2.55 14.90 8.19
N LEU A 184 -2.47 15.98 8.97
CA LEU A 184 -1.37 16.95 8.88
C LEU A 184 -0.02 16.28 9.18
N ILE A 185 0.06 15.46 10.23
CA ILE A 185 1.29 14.73 10.56
C ILE A 185 1.70 13.80 9.40
N ALA A 186 0.75 13.05 8.83
CA ALA A 186 1.03 12.17 7.69
C ALA A 186 1.54 12.94 6.47
N ILE A 187 0.94 14.09 6.15
CA ILE A 187 1.38 14.94 5.02
C ILE A 187 2.78 15.51 5.26
N LEU A 188 3.10 15.91 6.50
CA LEU A 188 4.44 16.40 6.86
C LEU A 188 5.51 15.29 6.81
N LEU A 189 5.14 14.02 7.00
CA LEU A 189 6.03 12.88 6.80
C LEU A 189 6.27 12.62 5.30
N HIS A 190 5.22 12.70 4.48
CA HIS A 190 5.35 12.62 3.04
C HIS A 190 4.18 13.26 2.29
N LYS A 191 4.49 14.17 1.38
CA LYS A 191 3.51 15.00 0.66
C LYS A 191 2.51 14.21 -0.18
N SER A 192 2.86 13.03 -0.69
CA SER A 192 1.94 12.24 -1.53
C SER A 192 0.66 11.84 -0.80
N LEU A 193 0.68 11.80 0.53
CA LEU A 193 -0.50 11.49 1.34
C LEU A 193 -1.56 12.60 1.32
N LEU A 194 -1.22 13.81 0.87
CA LEU A 194 -2.18 14.90 0.69
C LEU A 194 -3.35 14.44 -0.19
N PHE A 195 -3.07 13.74 -1.28
CA PHE A 195 -4.09 13.27 -2.19
C PHE A 195 -5.04 12.27 -1.51
N VAL A 196 -4.49 11.29 -0.79
CA VAL A 196 -5.28 10.30 -0.02
C VAL A 196 -6.16 10.99 1.04
N VAL A 197 -5.61 11.97 1.76
CA VAL A 197 -6.34 12.74 2.77
C VAL A 197 -7.50 13.52 2.17
N VAL A 198 -7.26 14.23 1.06
CA VAL A 198 -8.28 15.06 0.39
C VAL A 198 -9.43 14.18 -0.11
N VAL A 199 -9.12 13.07 -0.78
CA VAL A 199 -10.16 12.15 -1.28
C VAL A 199 -10.88 11.47 -0.11
N ASN A 200 -10.19 11.13 0.98
CA ASN A 200 -10.82 10.59 2.19
C ASN A 200 -11.82 11.60 2.80
N PHE A 201 -11.46 12.89 2.89
CA PHE A 201 -12.37 13.93 3.41
C PHE A 201 -13.57 14.13 2.48
N PHE A 202 -13.32 14.15 1.17
CA PHE A 202 -14.36 14.21 0.15
C PHE A 202 -15.34 13.04 0.32
N VAL A 203 -14.85 11.81 0.43
CA VAL A 203 -15.68 10.62 0.62
C VAL A 203 -16.43 10.68 1.96
N ILE A 204 -15.80 11.08 3.08
CA ILE A 204 -16.52 11.20 4.36
C ILE A 204 -17.76 12.11 4.25
N LYS A 205 -17.67 13.19 3.47
CA LYS A 205 -18.73 14.20 3.32
C LYS A 205 -19.73 13.90 2.20
N TYR A 206 -19.25 13.38 1.07
CA TYR A 206 -20.01 13.31 -0.18
C TYR A 206 -20.20 11.89 -0.71
N ASN A 207 -19.83 10.84 0.04
CA ASN A 207 -19.98 9.46 -0.42
C ASN A 207 -21.41 9.21 -0.92
N ARG A 208 -21.52 8.72 -2.16
CA ARG A 208 -22.79 8.29 -2.75
C ARG A 208 -22.80 6.77 -2.79
N LYS A 209 -23.96 6.17 -2.49
CA LYS A 209 -24.14 4.70 -2.51
C LYS A 209 -23.82 4.08 -3.88
N ASP A 210 -23.90 4.88 -4.94
CA ASP A 210 -23.72 4.48 -6.34
C ASP A 210 -22.45 5.08 -6.97
N SER A 211 -21.35 4.52 -6.49
CA SER A 211 -20.12 4.17 -7.19
C SER A 211 -19.57 5.14 -8.23
N PHE A 212 -18.44 5.77 -7.89
CA PHE A 212 -17.59 6.59 -8.76
C PHE A 212 -16.96 5.83 -9.95
N ILE A 213 -17.43 4.62 -10.29
CA ILE A 213 -16.98 3.83 -11.44
C ILE A 213 -17.06 4.60 -12.76
N PRO A 214 -18.11 5.40 -13.06
CA PRO A 214 -18.13 6.19 -14.30
C PRO A 214 -16.96 7.17 -14.39
N ILE A 215 -16.49 7.72 -13.27
CA ILE A 215 -15.30 8.60 -13.24
C ILE A 215 -14.05 7.78 -13.59
N TRP A 216 -13.93 6.58 -13.03
CA TRP A 216 -12.82 5.67 -13.34
C TRP A 216 -12.79 5.29 -14.82
N ILE A 217 -13.95 4.94 -15.41
CA ILE A 217 -14.06 4.63 -16.84
C ILE A 217 -13.70 5.85 -17.69
N LEU A 218 -14.18 7.04 -17.32
CA LEU A 218 -13.82 8.29 -18.00
C LEU A 218 -12.31 8.50 -17.98
N PHE A 219 -11.65 8.32 -16.82
CA PHE A 219 -10.22 8.55 -16.70
C PHE A 219 -9.41 7.47 -17.43
N LEU A 220 -9.91 6.23 -17.52
CA LEU A 220 -9.33 5.21 -18.37
C LEU A 220 -9.35 5.63 -19.84
N VAL A 221 -10.51 6.07 -20.34
CA VAL A 221 -10.66 6.55 -21.73
C VAL A 221 -9.74 7.76 -21.97
N LEU A 222 -9.72 8.72 -21.07
CA LEU A 222 -8.83 9.89 -21.17
C LEU A 222 -7.35 9.48 -21.15
N SER A 223 -6.93 8.50 -20.34
CA SER A 223 -5.53 8.03 -20.31
C SER A 223 -5.09 7.35 -21.61
N ILE A 224 -6.04 6.76 -22.36
CA ILE A 224 -5.77 6.13 -23.64
C ILE A 224 -5.63 7.21 -24.73
N ILE A 225 -6.55 8.18 -24.76
CA ILE A 225 -6.61 9.23 -25.80
C ILE A 225 -5.56 10.33 -25.58
N LEU A 226 -5.41 10.81 -24.34
CA LEU A 226 -4.61 11.98 -23.96
C LEU A 226 -3.38 11.59 -23.12
N GLY A 227 -2.96 10.32 -23.16
CA GLY A 227 -1.90 9.81 -22.30
C GLY A 227 -0.60 10.62 -22.38
N ASP A 228 -0.19 11.01 -23.59
CA ASP A 228 1.06 11.75 -23.78
C ASP A 228 0.97 13.20 -23.28
N THR A 229 -0.22 13.82 -23.39
CA THR A 229 -0.51 15.12 -22.78
C THR A 229 -0.37 15.05 -21.26
N PHE A 230 -0.89 14.00 -20.63
CA PHE A 230 -0.76 13.83 -19.19
C PHE A 230 0.67 13.52 -18.77
N VAL A 231 1.42 12.72 -19.53
CA VAL A 231 2.84 12.49 -19.28
C VAL A 231 3.63 13.79 -19.35
N SER A 232 3.36 14.67 -20.31
CA SER A 232 4.02 15.98 -20.37
C SER A 232 3.58 16.90 -19.22
N PHE A 233 2.28 17.03 -18.96
CA PHE A 233 1.75 17.93 -17.92
C PHE A 233 2.17 17.51 -16.50
N PHE A 234 2.06 16.22 -16.19
CA PHE A 234 2.45 15.69 -14.89
C PHE A 234 3.93 15.35 -14.83
N GLY A 235 4.60 15.12 -15.95
CA GLY A 235 6.03 14.84 -16.01
C GLY A 235 6.82 15.88 -15.23
N ASP A 236 6.74 17.14 -15.63
CA ASP A 236 7.51 18.20 -14.99
C ASP A 236 7.15 18.39 -13.51
N PHE A 237 5.85 18.34 -13.17
CA PHE A 237 5.37 18.48 -11.79
C PHE A 237 5.81 17.30 -10.89
N LEU A 238 5.83 16.08 -11.42
CA LEU A 238 6.19 14.87 -10.68
C LEU A 238 7.71 14.67 -10.65
N ILE A 239 8.45 15.08 -11.69
CA ILE A 239 9.92 15.12 -11.79
C ILE A 239 10.50 16.15 -10.81
N ASP A 240 9.94 17.36 -10.75
CA ASP A 240 10.43 18.42 -9.85
C ASP A 240 10.10 18.12 -8.37
N SER A 241 9.04 17.34 -8.13
CA SER A 241 8.69 16.85 -6.80
C SER A 241 9.69 15.80 -6.27
N ASP A 242 10.48 15.21 -7.15
CA ASP A 242 11.44 14.16 -6.84
C ASP A 242 12.67 14.38 -7.74
N ALA A 243 13.52 15.35 -7.39
CA ALA A 243 14.74 15.75 -8.13
C ALA A 243 15.67 14.57 -8.56
N ARG A 244 15.37 13.37 -8.07
CA ARG A 244 15.91 12.05 -8.41
C ARG A 244 15.51 11.57 -9.81
N MET A 245 14.33 11.95 -10.34
CA MET A 245 13.92 11.50 -11.68
C MET A 245 14.85 12.04 -12.76
N ASN A 246 15.44 13.23 -12.57
CA ASN A 246 16.48 13.75 -13.45
C ASN A 246 17.79 12.94 -13.40
N SER A 247 18.18 12.33 -12.27
CA SER A 247 19.37 11.45 -12.25
C SER A 247 19.10 10.09 -12.90
N TYR A 248 17.87 9.57 -12.78
CA TYR A 248 17.48 8.33 -13.47
C TYR A 248 17.31 8.50 -14.98
N LEU A 249 17.10 9.73 -15.46
CA LEU A 249 17.00 10.04 -16.89
C LEU A 249 18.36 10.34 -17.54
N ASN A 250 19.39 10.70 -16.76
CA ASN A 250 20.67 11.17 -17.29
C ASN A 250 21.78 10.10 -17.33
N ASP A 251 21.66 9.00 -16.59
CA ASP A 251 22.61 7.88 -16.59
C ASP A 251 21.91 6.55 -16.93
N GLU A 252 22.28 5.93 -18.06
CA GLU A 252 22.18 4.50 -18.42
C GLU A 252 20.98 3.64 -17.92
N PHE A 253 19.76 4.18 -17.82
CA PHE A 253 18.54 3.39 -17.61
C PHE A 253 17.64 3.40 -18.85
N GLU A 254 18.11 2.79 -19.94
CA GLU A 254 17.27 2.42 -21.11
C GLU A 254 16.20 1.35 -20.77
N SER A 255 16.16 0.83 -19.53
CA SER A 255 15.37 -0.36 -19.17
C SER A 255 14.11 -0.14 -18.36
N TYR A 256 13.84 1.07 -17.82
CA TYR A 256 12.56 1.29 -17.12
C TYR A 256 11.47 1.58 -18.15
N GLU A 257 10.72 0.54 -18.55
CA GLU A 257 9.64 0.63 -19.52
C GLU A 257 8.71 1.82 -19.23
N SER A 258 8.81 2.87 -20.03
CA SER A 258 7.78 3.90 -20.09
C SER A 258 6.63 3.39 -20.96
N GLY A 259 5.41 3.87 -20.72
CA GLY A 259 4.23 3.45 -21.48
C GLY A 259 3.16 2.74 -20.66
N PHE A 260 2.09 2.30 -21.34
CA PHE A 260 0.85 1.91 -20.69
C PHE A 260 0.98 0.59 -19.90
N LYS A 261 0.94 0.68 -18.57
CA LYS A 261 1.15 -0.46 -17.66
C LYS A 261 -0.09 -1.37 -17.55
N ILE A 262 -0.30 -2.21 -18.57
CA ILE A 262 -1.44 -3.14 -18.63
C ILE A 262 -1.51 -4.09 -17.43
N ASN A 263 -0.36 -4.61 -16.95
CA ASN A 263 -0.32 -5.50 -15.79
C ASN A 263 -0.88 -4.81 -14.52
N PHE A 264 -0.57 -3.52 -14.34
CA PHE A 264 -1.07 -2.72 -13.23
C PHE A 264 -2.55 -2.36 -13.38
N LEU A 265 -3.02 -2.15 -14.61
CA LEU A 265 -4.45 -1.95 -14.88
C LEU A 265 -5.26 -3.20 -14.54
N VAL A 266 -4.79 -4.39 -14.95
CA VAL A 266 -5.44 -5.67 -14.65
C VAL A 266 -5.50 -5.91 -13.14
N TYR A 267 -4.43 -5.61 -12.41
CA TYR A 267 -4.47 -5.69 -10.94
C TYR A 267 -5.47 -4.69 -10.33
N SER A 268 -5.51 -3.47 -10.87
CA SER A 268 -6.34 -2.37 -10.36
C SER A 268 -7.84 -2.54 -10.61
N ILE A 269 -8.25 -3.26 -11.66
CA ILE A 269 -9.68 -3.45 -11.98
C ILE A 269 -10.36 -4.48 -11.07
N LEU A 270 -9.62 -5.43 -10.50
CA LEU A 270 -10.15 -6.50 -9.64
C LEU A 270 -11.03 -6.00 -8.46
N PRO A 271 -10.57 -5.07 -7.60
CA PRO A 271 -11.39 -4.46 -6.55
C PRO A 271 -12.62 -3.72 -7.07
N ILE A 272 -12.57 -3.15 -8.28
CA ILE A 272 -13.70 -2.44 -8.89
C ILE A 272 -14.80 -3.43 -9.26
N LEU A 273 -14.44 -4.50 -9.97
CA LEU A 273 -15.38 -5.55 -10.36
C LEU A 273 -15.99 -6.24 -9.14
N PHE A 274 -15.15 -6.56 -8.14
CA PHE A 274 -15.60 -7.18 -6.91
C PHE A 274 -16.55 -6.26 -6.12
N GLY A 275 -16.20 -5.00 -5.93
CA GLY A 275 -17.05 -4.05 -5.21
C GLY A 275 -18.38 -3.82 -5.91
N TRP A 276 -18.38 -3.71 -7.24
CA TRP A 276 -19.60 -3.65 -8.04
C TRP A 276 -20.47 -4.91 -7.87
N TYR A 277 -19.86 -6.10 -7.91
CA TYR A 277 -20.58 -7.37 -7.71
C TYR A 277 -21.23 -7.44 -6.31
N ILE A 278 -20.47 -7.11 -5.26
CA ILE A 278 -20.96 -7.10 -3.87
C ILE A 278 -22.13 -6.13 -3.71
N LYS A 279 -22.05 -4.95 -4.33
CA LYS A 279 -23.15 -3.98 -4.36
C LYS A 279 -24.38 -4.51 -5.08
N ARG A 280 -24.22 -5.15 -6.25
CA ARG A 280 -25.32 -5.78 -6.99
C ARG A 280 -25.97 -6.93 -6.25
N LYS A 281 -25.26 -7.57 -5.31
CA LYS A 281 -25.80 -8.57 -4.37
C LYS A 281 -26.55 -7.96 -3.17
N GLY A 282 -26.73 -6.65 -3.12
CA GLY A 282 -27.50 -5.97 -2.09
C GLY A 282 -26.75 -5.73 -0.78
N PHE A 283 -25.40 -5.78 -0.79
CA PHE A 283 -24.62 -5.44 0.39
C PHE A 283 -24.62 -3.92 0.63
N GLU A 284 -25.35 -3.50 1.65
CA GLU A 284 -25.42 -2.10 2.08
C GLU A 284 -24.66 -1.90 3.39
N ASP A 285 -23.47 -1.30 3.31
CA ASP A 285 -22.70 -0.91 4.49
C ASP A 285 -21.95 0.40 4.24
N SER A 286 -22.23 1.40 5.07
CA SER A 286 -21.70 2.76 4.89
C SER A 286 -20.16 2.84 4.92
N PHE A 287 -19.47 1.93 5.62
CA PHE A 287 -18.02 1.94 5.70
C PHE A 287 -17.41 1.29 4.45
N PHE A 288 -17.98 0.18 4.00
CA PHE A 288 -17.60 -0.43 2.73
C PHE A 288 -17.74 0.56 1.57
N ASP A 289 -18.84 1.30 1.54
CA ASP A 289 -19.12 2.28 0.49
C ASP A 289 -18.05 3.36 0.44
N LYS A 290 -17.59 3.82 1.61
CA LYS A 290 -16.54 4.82 1.72
C LYS A 290 -15.19 4.27 1.26
N ILE A 291 -14.79 3.10 1.72
CA ILE A 291 -13.52 2.47 1.30
C ILE A 291 -13.53 2.20 -0.21
N PHE A 292 -14.63 1.69 -0.74
CA PHE A 292 -14.79 1.41 -2.16
C PHE A 292 -14.72 2.69 -3.00
N SER A 293 -15.46 3.72 -2.62
CA SER A 293 -15.41 5.04 -3.28
C SER A 293 -14.03 5.68 -3.24
N LEU A 294 -13.34 5.61 -2.10
CA LEU A 294 -11.99 6.12 -1.96
C LEU A 294 -11.04 5.40 -2.92
N TYR A 295 -11.09 4.07 -2.97
CA TYR A 295 -10.28 3.30 -3.89
C TYR A 295 -10.52 3.70 -5.34
N VAL A 296 -11.79 3.73 -5.77
CA VAL A 296 -12.16 4.04 -7.16
C VAL A 296 -11.67 5.43 -7.56
N LEU A 297 -11.81 6.44 -6.69
CA LEU A 297 -11.36 7.81 -6.97
C LEU A 297 -9.82 7.93 -7.01
N LEU A 298 -9.13 7.34 -6.04
CA LEU A 298 -7.66 7.35 -6.01
C LEU A 298 -7.08 6.61 -7.22
N ASN A 299 -7.64 5.45 -7.54
CA ASN A 299 -7.20 4.64 -8.67
C ASN A 299 -7.56 5.30 -10.02
N ALA A 300 -8.71 5.97 -10.12
CA ALA A 300 -9.08 6.72 -11.32
C ALA A 300 -8.01 7.76 -11.65
N PHE A 301 -7.60 8.57 -10.65
CA PHE A 301 -6.57 9.58 -10.85
C PHE A 301 -5.23 8.97 -11.28
N TRP A 302 -4.83 7.84 -10.69
CA TRP A 302 -3.64 7.11 -11.10
C TRP A 302 -3.65 6.75 -12.60
N LEU A 303 -4.81 6.44 -13.19
CA LEU A 303 -4.89 6.13 -14.62
C LEU A 303 -4.36 7.26 -15.50
N LEU A 304 -4.51 8.52 -15.09
CA LEU A 304 -4.00 9.66 -15.85
C LEU A 304 -2.47 9.63 -15.96
N VAL A 305 -1.79 9.03 -14.99
CA VAL A 305 -0.32 8.93 -14.91
C VAL A 305 0.18 7.50 -15.14
N ILE A 306 -0.65 6.60 -15.69
CA ILE A 306 -0.31 5.18 -15.90
C ILE A 306 0.90 4.94 -16.80
N ARG A 307 1.27 5.92 -17.64
CA ARG A 307 2.41 5.84 -18.57
C ARG A 307 3.72 6.41 -17.99
N VAL A 308 3.65 7.12 -16.87
CA VAL A 308 4.80 7.81 -16.26
C VAL A 308 5.76 6.76 -15.65
N PRO A 309 7.09 6.94 -15.75
CA PRO A 309 8.04 6.10 -15.02
C PRO A 309 7.74 6.06 -13.51
N PHE A 310 7.99 4.93 -12.87
CA PHE A 310 7.70 4.72 -11.43
C PHE A 310 6.24 5.01 -11.02
N THR A 311 5.28 4.86 -11.95
CA THR A 311 3.85 5.08 -11.69
C THR A 311 3.28 4.20 -10.57
N ASP A 312 3.95 3.09 -10.24
CA ASP A 312 3.61 2.23 -9.11
C ASP A 312 3.56 3.01 -7.78
N ARG A 313 4.43 4.01 -7.59
CA ARG A 313 4.42 4.90 -6.41
C ARG A 313 3.10 5.66 -6.24
N PHE A 314 2.38 5.93 -7.33
CA PHE A 314 1.05 6.54 -7.31
C PHE A 314 -0.05 5.48 -7.18
N ALA A 315 0.10 4.34 -7.85
CA ALA A 315 -0.84 3.23 -7.78
C ALA A 315 -1.00 2.71 -6.34
N TYR A 316 0.11 2.67 -5.59
CA TYR A 316 0.19 2.31 -4.17
C TYR A 316 -0.82 3.07 -3.31
N LEU A 317 -1.05 4.36 -3.59
CA LEU A 317 -2.03 5.19 -2.87
C LEU A 317 -3.46 4.65 -2.95
N SER A 318 -3.76 3.78 -3.90
CA SER A 318 -5.04 3.05 -3.97
C SER A 318 -4.90 1.58 -3.55
N TRP A 319 -3.80 0.91 -3.93
CA TRP A 319 -3.65 -0.54 -3.76
C TRP A 319 -3.66 -1.02 -2.32
N PHE A 320 -3.26 -0.18 -1.35
CA PHE A 320 -3.34 -0.54 0.06
C PHE A 320 -4.79 -0.85 0.52
N LEU A 321 -5.80 -0.37 -0.20
CA LEU A 321 -7.21 -0.59 0.14
C LEU A 321 -7.75 -1.95 -0.32
N ILE A 322 -7.06 -2.62 -1.27
CA ILE A 322 -7.54 -3.85 -1.91
C ILE A 322 -7.86 -4.95 -0.89
N PRO A 323 -6.98 -5.27 0.09
CA PRO A 323 -7.28 -6.29 1.09
C PRO A 323 -8.54 -5.96 1.91
N PHE A 324 -8.78 -4.68 2.19
CA PHE A 324 -9.96 -4.25 2.94
C PHE A 324 -11.23 -4.40 2.11
N ILE A 325 -11.21 -3.99 0.82
CA ILE A 325 -12.35 -4.14 -0.09
C ILE A 325 -12.74 -5.62 -0.21
N PHE A 326 -11.77 -6.51 -0.38
CA PHE A 326 -12.04 -7.93 -0.58
C PHE A 326 -12.60 -8.61 0.66
N ILE A 327 -12.02 -8.38 1.84
CA ILE A 327 -12.38 -9.15 3.02
C ILE A 327 -13.53 -8.53 3.83
N TYR A 328 -13.70 -7.21 3.76
CA TYR A 328 -14.68 -6.52 4.62
C TYR A 328 -16.12 -7.02 4.45
N PRO A 329 -16.68 -7.19 3.23
CA PRO A 329 -18.05 -7.68 3.05
C PRO A 329 -18.29 -9.03 3.73
N PHE A 330 -17.35 -9.95 3.56
CA PHE A 330 -17.39 -11.29 4.16
C PHE A 330 -17.31 -11.26 5.68
N SER A 331 -16.62 -10.26 6.25
CA SER A 331 -16.53 -10.08 7.70
C SER A 331 -17.84 -9.59 8.34
N LYS A 332 -18.74 -8.96 7.56
CA LYS A 332 -19.99 -8.37 8.03
C LYS A 332 -21.22 -9.18 7.65
N ASN A 333 -21.26 -9.72 6.43
CA ASN A 333 -22.41 -10.46 5.93
C ASN A 333 -22.01 -11.90 5.58
N LYS A 334 -22.53 -12.84 6.38
CA LYS A 334 -22.33 -14.28 6.22
C LYS A 334 -23.31 -14.91 5.23
N SER A 335 -24.10 -14.15 4.47
CA SER A 335 -25.12 -14.72 3.58
C SER A 335 -24.61 -15.06 2.18
N LEU A 336 -23.35 -14.75 1.84
CA LEU A 336 -22.78 -15.10 0.54
C LEU A 336 -22.49 -16.62 0.47
N PRO A 337 -23.10 -17.35 -0.50
CA PRO A 337 -22.82 -18.77 -0.65
C PRO A 337 -21.36 -18.98 -1.02
N ASN A 338 -20.76 -20.06 -0.50
CA ASN A 338 -19.36 -20.43 -0.75
C ASN A 338 -18.35 -19.34 -0.36
N GLN A 339 -18.65 -18.54 0.67
CA GLN A 339 -17.80 -17.46 1.16
C GLN A 339 -16.33 -17.88 1.35
N ASN A 340 -16.07 -19.06 1.92
CA ASN A 340 -14.70 -19.54 2.14
C ASN A 340 -13.92 -19.71 0.83
N PHE A 341 -14.57 -20.24 -0.23
CA PHE A 341 -13.95 -20.36 -1.54
C PHE A 341 -13.69 -19.00 -2.19
N TRP A 342 -14.62 -18.05 -2.07
CA TRP A 342 -14.43 -16.69 -2.56
C TRP A 342 -13.25 -15.99 -1.89
N ILE A 343 -13.17 -16.07 -0.56
CA ILE A 343 -12.05 -15.48 0.20
C ILE A 343 -10.73 -16.11 -0.24
N ALA A 344 -10.65 -17.44 -0.25
CA ALA A 344 -9.43 -18.16 -0.63
C ALA A 344 -8.99 -17.84 -2.07
N GLY A 345 -9.95 -17.79 -3.01
CA GLY A 345 -9.70 -17.43 -4.41
C GLY A 345 -9.18 -16.01 -4.57
N LEU A 346 -9.83 -15.02 -3.95
CA LEU A 346 -9.38 -13.62 -4.00
C LEU A 346 -7.98 -13.44 -3.41
N MET A 347 -7.70 -14.12 -2.29
CA MET A 347 -6.37 -14.09 -1.68
C MET A 347 -5.31 -14.66 -2.61
N LEU A 348 -5.57 -15.83 -3.21
CA LEU A 348 -4.64 -16.47 -4.15
C LEU A 348 -4.40 -15.63 -5.39
N VAL A 349 -5.44 -15.00 -5.95
CA VAL A 349 -5.30 -14.14 -7.14
C VAL A 349 -4.38 -12.96 -6.84
N ILE A 350 -4.56 -12.26 -5.71
CA ILE A 350 -3.72 -11.12 -5.34
C ILE A 350 -2.26 -11.54 -5.13
N ALA A 351 -2.05 -12.61 -4.35
CA ALA A 351 -0.71 -13.10 -4.08
C ALA A 351 -0.01 -13.61 -5.35
N PHE A 352 -0.76 -14.26 -6.26
CA PHE A 352 -0.24 -14.76 -7.51
C PHE A 352 0.13 -13.64 -8.47
N VAL A 353 -0.70 -12.59 -8.59
CA VAL A 353 -0.36 -11.42 -9.41
C VAL A 353 0.88 -10.71 -8.87
N ASN A 354 1.00 -10.56 -7.54
CA ASN A 354 2.21 -10.02 -6.93
C ASN A 354 3.43 -10.88 -7.28
N LEU A 355 3.34 -12.20 -7.11
CA LEU A 355 4.43 -13.12 -7.47
C LEU A 355 4.84 -12.98 -8.94
N LEU A 356 3.88 -13.03 -9.87
CA LEU A 356 4.14 -12.92 -11.31
C LEU A 356 4.81 -11.60 -11.70
N ILE A 357 4.42 -10.50 -11.06
CA ILE A 357 5.01 -9.18 -11.35
C ILE A 357 6.41 -9.09 -10.75
N SER A 358 6.64 -9.63 -9.55
CA SER A 358 7.94 -9.60 -8.88
C SER A 358 8.99 -10.52 -9.50
N THR A 359 8.58 -11.59 -10.19
CA THR A 359 9.48 -12.55 -10.84
C THR A 359 9.83 -12.22 -12.29
N LYS A 360 9.25 -11.13 -12.83
CA LYS A 360 9.64 -10.58 -14.13
C LYS A 360 10.71 -9.54 -13.92
#